data_AF-A0A4Y7U314-F1
#
_entry.id   AF-A0A4Y7U314-F1
#
_cell.length_a   1.000
_cell.length_b   1.000
_cell.length_c   1.000
_cell.angle_alpha   90.00
_cell.angle_beta   90.00
_cell.angle_gamma   90.00
#
_symmetry.space_group_name_H-M   'P 1'
#
loop_
_entity.id
_entity.type
_entity.pdbx_description
1 polymer ?
#
loop_
_entity_poly.entity_id
_entity_poly.type
_entity_poly.pdbx_seq_one_letter_code
_entity_poly.pdbx_strand_id
1 'polypeptide(L)'
;YQDVIHYEKYANNYDYNKAVFLMSNFKLLDNGFLTLKEDSSYASPISSVFYEFYENREELEKRLAADAEQIQCMVSSDSGKNIIPFGQTQNPQLWDYADNVDTITFLLTT
;
A
#
# COMPACT_ATOMS: atom_id res chain seq x y z
N TYR A 1 5.31 9.28 15.12
CA TYR A 1 4.23 8.89 14.19
C TYR A 1 2.96 8.43 14.90
N GLN A 2 3.01 7.90 16.14
CA GLN A 2 1.82 7.54 16.90
C GLN A 2 0.83 8.73 17.10
N ASP A 3 1.33 9.96 17.09
CA ASP A 3 0.52 11.18 17.29
C ASP A 3 -0.62 11.35 16.28
N VAL A 4 -0.59 10.62 15.15
CA VAL A 4 -1.67 10.60 14.16
C VAL A 4 -3.02 10.16 14.78
N ILE A 5 -2.98 9.37 15.85
CA ILE A 5 -4.17 8.94 16.58
C ILE A 5 -4.91 10.10 17.26
N HIS A 6 -4.26 11.24 17.47
CA HIS A 6 -4.89 12.41 18.06
C HIS A 6 -5.78 13.18 17.06
N TYR A 7 -5.69 12.86 15.76
CA TYR A 7 -6.65 13.38 14.79
C TYR A 7 -7.93 12.54 14.83
N GLU A 8 -9.04 13.15 15.27
CA GLU A 8 -10.33 12.46 15.45
C GLU A 8 -10.76 11.64 14.22
N LYS A 9 -10.58 12.19 13.01
CA LYS A 9 -10.95 11.47 11.78
C LYS A 9 -10.13 10.19 11.60
N TYR A 10 -8.85 10.20 11.94
CA TYR A 10 -8.00 9.02 11.84
C TYR A 10 -8.37 8.02 12.94
N ALA A 11 -8.52 8.48 14.18
CA ALA A 11 -8.95 7.64 15.31
C ALA A 11 -10.27 6.91 15.02
N ASN A 12 -11.25 7.62 14.47
CA ASN A 12 -12.53 7.04 14.10
C ASN A 12 -12.39 5.94 13.03
N ASN A 13 -11.53 6.14 12.03
CA ASN A 13 -11.25 5.10 11.03
C ASN A 13 -10.56 3.89 11.66
N TYR A 14 -9.61 4.14 12.57
CA TYR A 14 -8.90 3.08 13.27
C TYR A 14 -9.84 2.25 14.14
N ASP A 15 -10.64 2.87 14.99
CA ASP A 15 -11.59 2.16 15.86
C ASP A 15 -12.64 1.40 15.05
N TYR A 16 -13.16 2.02 13.98
CA TYR A 16 -14.13 1.37 13.09
C TYR A 16 -13.55 0.11 12.44
N ASN A 17 -12.40 0.21 11.76
CA ASN A 17 -11.80 -0.94 11.06
C ASN A 17 -11.36 -2.02 12.03
N LYS A 18 -10.80 -1.65 13.18
CA LYS A 18 -10.45 -2.58 14.26
C LYS A 18 -11.67 -3.34 14.76
N ALA A 19 -12.79 -2.65 15.02
CA ALA A 19 -14.03 -3.29 15.43
C ALA A 19 -14.55 -4.27 14.37
N VAL A 20 -14.57 -3.87 13.10
CA VAL A 20 -14.96 -4.74 11.97
C VAL A 20 -14.12 -6.01 11.94
N PHE A 21 -12.79 -5.88 12.05
CA PHE A 21 -11.91 -7.04 11.99
C PHE A 21 -12.06 -7.98 13.19
N LEU A 22 -12.21 -7.43 14.40
CA LEU A 22 -12.45 -8.21 15.61
C LEU A 22 -13.79 -8.93 15.57
N MET A 23 -14.85 -8.28 15.09
CA MET A 23 -16.17 -8.89 14.93
C MET A 23 -16.15 -10.06 13.93
N SER A 24 -15.29 -9.98 12.91
CA SER A 24 -15.07 -11.06 11.95
C SER A 24 -14.08 -12.14 12.42
N ASN A 25 -13.62 -12.09 13.68
CA ASN A 25 -12.63 -13.02 14.25
C ASN A 25 -11.31 -13.10 13.47
N PHE A 26 -10.90 -12.01 12.81
CA PHE A 26 -9.58 -11.95 12.19
C PHE A 26 -8.48 -11.82 13.25
N LYS A 27 -7.36 -12.51 13.04
CA LYS A 27 -6.14 -12.29 13.83
C LYS A 27 -5.48 -11.01 13.36
N LEU A 28 -5.14 -10.15 14.31
CA LEU A 28 -4.54 -8.85 14.06
C LEU A 28 -3.32 -8.65 14.96
N LEU A 29 -2.29 -8.01 14.42
CA LEU A 29 -1.26 -7.38 15.24
C LEU A 29 -1.63 -5.90 15.37
N ASP A 30 -1.66 -5.38 16.58
CA ASP A 30 -2.14 -4.03 16.86
C ASP A 30 -1.15 -3.31 17.79
N ASN A 31 -0.81 -2.07 17.46
CA ASN A 31 0.08 -1.23 18.24
C ASN A 31 -0.59 0.07 18.76
N GLY A 32 -1.92 0.15 18.70
CA GLY A 32 -2.70 1.26 19.25
C GLY A 32 -2.91 2.45 18.31
N PHE A 33 -2.40 2.39 17.08
CA PHE A 33 -2.70 3.37 16.02
C PHE A 33 -2.62 2.77 14.60
N LEU A 34 -2.07 1.56 14.45
CA LEU A 34 -1.98 0.83 13.21
C LEU A 34 -2.30 -0.66 13.47
N THR A 35 -3.09 -1.27 12.59
CA THR A 35 -3.34 -2.72 12.61
C THR A 35 -2.67 -3.41 11.42
N LEU A 36 -2.00 -4.54 11.68
CA LEU A 36 -1.54 -5.46 10.65
C LEU A 36 -2.48 -6.65 10.56
N LYS A 37 -2.89 -6.99 9.35
CA LYS A 37 -3.75 -8.14 9.05
C LYS A 37 -3.11 -8.98 7.96
N GLU A 38 -3.09 -10.29 8.13
CA GLU A 38 -2.67 -11.20 7.06
C GLU A 38 -3.79 -11.27 6.00
N ASP A 39 -3.52 -10.77 4.80
CA ASP A 39 -4.49 -10.66 3.69
C ASP A 39 -3.74 -10.42 2.37
N SER A 40 -4.17 -11.07 1.29
CA SER A 40 -3.55 -10.95 -0.04
C SER A 40 -4.16 -9.82 -0.89
N SER A 41 -5.13 -9.08 -0.36
CA SER A 41 -5.77 -7.97 -1.06
C SER A 41 -4.84 -6.77 -1.21
N TYR A 42 -4.85 -6.11 -2.37
CA TYR A 42 -3.99 -4.95 -2.63
C TYR A 42 -4.44 -3.66 -1.93
N ALA A 43 -5.71 -3.55 -1.54
CA ALA A 43 -6.26 -2.38 -0.89
C ALA A 43 -6.59 -2.67 0.58
N SER A 44 -5.85 -2.05 1.49
CA SER A 44 -6.19 -2.05 2.92
C SER A 44 -6.97 -0.79 3.29
N PRO A 45 -7.89 -0.86 4.27
CA PRO A 45 -8.55 0.32 4.77
C PRO A 45 -7.57 1.21 5.54
N ILE A 46 -7.97 2.46 5.77
CA ILE A 46 -7.20 3.43 6.58
C ILE A 46 -6.84 2.79 7.93
N SER A 47 -5.65 3.12 8.42
CA SER A 47 -5.03 2.60 9.66
C SER A 47 -4.71 1.11 9.65
N SER A 48 -4.78 0.45 8.50
CA SER A 48 -4.51 -0.98 8.36
C SER A 48 -3.47 -1.24 7.27
N VAL A 49 -2.56 -2.17 7.52
CA VAL A 49 -1.60 -2.66 6.51
C VAL A 49 -1.79 -4.15 6.38
N PHE A 50 -1.96 -4.61 5.14
CA PHE A 50 -2.04 -6.02 4.83
C PHE A 50 -0.65 -6.58 4.56
N TYR A 51 -0.44 -7.82 4.99
CA TYR A 51 0.80 -8.55 4.74
C TYR A 51 0.47 -9.98 4.35
N GLU A 52 1.40 -10.61 3.64
CA GLU A 52 1.38 -12.02 3.33
C GLU A 52 2.81 -12.56 3.34
N PHE A 53 2.95 -13.87 3.49
CA PHE A 53 4.24 -14.55 3.44
C PHE A 53 4.48 -15.09 2.03
N TYR A 54 5.74 -15.06 1.61
CA TYR A 54 6.20 -15.71 0.38
C TYR A 54 7.41 -16.58 0.69
N GLU A 55 7.52 -17.73 0.02
CA GLU A 55 8.65 -18.65 0.19
C GLU A 55 9.72 -18.46 -0.90
N ASN A 56 9.29 -18.08 -2.11
CA ASN A 56 10.17 -17.95 -3.26
C ASN A 56 10.08 -16.54 -3.87
N ARG A 57 11.23 -15.87 -3.96
CA ARG A 57 11.35 -14.54 -4.58
C ARG A 57 10.99 -14.54 -6.06
N GLU A 58 11.37 -15.58 -6.81
CA GLU A 58 11.07 -15.66 -8.25
C GLU A 58 9.56 -15.79 -8.51
N GLU A 59 8.84 -16.46 -7.61
CA GLU A 59 7.39 -16.58 -7.70
C GLU A 59 6.69 -15.26 -7.37
N LEU A 60 7.18 -14.56 -6.34
CA LEU A 60 6.72 -13.22 -5.99
C LEU A 60 6.91 -12.25 -7.17
N GLU A 61 8.09 -12.23 -7.80
CA GLU A 61 8.37 -11.36 -8.94
C GLU A 61 7.45 -11.67 -10.13
N LYS A 62 7.14 -12.94 -10.39
CA LYS A 62 6.17 -13.33 -11.43
C LYS A 62 4.75 -12.85 -11.11
N ARG A 63 4.30 -12.99 -9.86
CA ARG A 63 2.98 -12.52 -9.43
C ARG A 63 2.87 -11.00 -9.52
N LEU A 64 3.87 -10.26 -9.02
CA LEU A 64 3.91 -8.81 -9.10
C LEU A 64 3.92 -8.30 -10.55
N ALA A 65 4.58 -9.01 -11.46
CA ALA A 65 4.55 -8.70 -12.88
C ALA A 65 3.18 -8.99 -13.52
N ALA A 66 2.50 -10.07 -13.12
CA ALA A 66 1.16 -10.41 -13.59
C ALA A 66 0.10 -9.42 -13.09
N ASP A 67 0.27 -8.93 -11.85
CA ASP A 67 -0.64 -7.99 -11.20
C ASP A 67 -0.22 -6.52 -11.39
N ALA A 68 0.65 -6.23 -12.36
CA ALA A 68 1.20 -4.88 -12.57
C ALA A 68 0.11 -3.82 -12.76
N GLU A 69 -1.04 -4.15 -13.35
CA GLU A 69 -2.18 -3.23 -13.52
C GLU A 69 -2.90 -2.91 -12.20
N GLN A 70 -2.73 -3.73 -11.17
CA GLN A 70 -3.31 -3.52 -9.84
C GLN A 70 -2.34 -2.78 -8.89
N ILE A 71 -1.08 -2.62 -9.28
CA ILE A 71 0.00 -2.12 -8.43
C ILE A 71 0.47 -0.76 -8.93
N GLN A 72 0.21 0.29 -8.15
CA GLN A 72 0.63 1.64 -8.49
C GLN A 72 2.14 1.84 -8.33
N CYS A 73 2.74 1.28 -7.26
CA CYS A 73 4.17 1.42 -7.02
C CYS A 73 4.69 0.29 -6.12
N MET A 74 5.99 0.00 -6.24
CA MET A 74 6.69 -0.95 -5.38
C MET A 74 7.78 -0.22 -4.59
N VAL A 75 7.94 -0.58 -3.32
CA VAL A 75 8.93 0.05 -2.42
C VAL A 75 9.87 -1.03 -1.90
N SER A 76 11.17 -0.82 -2.09
CA SER A 76 12.19 -1.75 -1.61
C SER A 76 13.53 -1.04 -1.43
N SER A 77 14.42 -1.63 -0.64
CA SER A 77 15.84 -1.28 -0.61
C SER A 77 16.61 -1.82 -1.81
N ASP A 78 16.05 -2.80 -2.52
CA ASP A 78 16.67 -3.40 -3.69
C ASP A 78 16.59 -2.48 -4.91
N SER A 79 17.61 -2.58 -5.76
CA SER A 79 17.61 -1.92 -7.07
C SER A 79 16.84 -2.74 -8.10
N GLY A 80 15.80 -2.16 -8.70
CA GLY A 80 15.00 -2.78 -9.74
C GLY A 80 14.22 -1.73 -10.55
N LYS A 81 13.62 -2.15 -11.67
CA LYS A 81 12.74 -1.27 -12.45
C LYS A 81 11.47 -0.97 -11.64
N ASN A 82 11.05 0.30 -11.65
CA ASN A 82 9.84 0.79 -10.96
C ASN A 82 9.81 0.56 -9.44
N ILE A 83 11.00 0.52 -8.80
CA ILE A 83 11.13 0.48 -7.34
C ILE A 83 11.41 1.89 -6.82
N ILE A 84 10.60 2.32 -5.87
CA ILE A 84 10.76 3.57 -5.14
C ILE A 84 11.53 3.30 -3.84
N PRO A 85 12.56 4.10 -3.50
CA PRO A 85 13.24 3.97 -2.20
C PRO A 85 12.30 4.27 -1.02
N PHE A 86 12.59 3.67 0.12
CA PHE A 86 11.86 3.97 1.37
C PHE A 86 11.84 5.48 1.67
N GLY A 87 10.68 5.99 2.08
CA GLY A 87 10.46 7.40 2.42
C GLY A 87 10.21 8.33 1.23
N GLN A 88 10.30 7.83 -0.01
CA GLN A 88 10.09 8.65 -1.21
C GLN A 88 8.69 8.53 -1.82
N THR A 89 7.87 7.57 -1.38
CA THR A 89 6.53 7.32 -1.97
C THR A 89 5.54 8.47 -1.87
N GLN A 90 5.74 9.38 -0.91
CA GLN A 90 4.90 10.57 -0.74
C GLN A 90 5.54 11.85 -1.32
N ASN A 91 6.64 11.70 -2.08
CA ASN A 91 7.38 12.80 -2.70
C ASN A 91 7.58 12.53 -4.20
N PRO A 92 6.49 12.48 -4.99
CA PRO A 92 6.58 12.20 -6.42
C PRO A 92 7.38 13.30 -7.15
N GLN A 93 8.20 12.90 -8.11
CA GLN A 93 8.87 13.80 -9.05
C GLN A 93 7.92 14.20 -10.19
N LEU A 94 8.31 15.22 -10.95
CA LEU A 94 7.51 15.74 -12.07
C LEU A 94 7.21 14.71 -13.17
N TRP A 95 8.01 13.64 -13.26
CA TRP A 95 7.89 12.57 -14.25
C TRP A 95 7.37 11.25 -13.67
N ASP A 96 6.99 11.22 -12.38
CA ASP A 96 6.40 10.04 -11.73
C ASP A 96 4.88 9.99 -12.05
N TYR A 97 4.57 9.82 -13.33
CA TYR A 97 3.19 9.75 -13.82
C TYR A 97 2.54 8.41 -13.44
N ALA A 98 1.24 8.45 -13.11
CA ALA A 98 0.43 7.25 -12.99
C ALA A 98 0.50 6.46 -14.32
N ASP A 99 0.66 5.14 -14.21
CA ASP A 99 0.60 4.19 -15.33
C ASP A 99 1.67 4.34 -16.42
N ASN A 100 2.77 5.07 -16.18
CA ASN A 100 3.79 5.42 -17.18
C ASN A 100 3.21 6.11 -18.45
N VAL A 101 1.99 6.65 -18.37
CA VAL A 101 1.37 7.38 -19.46
C VAL A 101 1.77 8.85 -19.32
N ASP A 102 2.50 9.36 -20.31
CA ASP A 102 2.80 10.79 -20.41
C ASP A 102 1.48 11.56 -20.58
N THR A 103 1.11 12.29 -19.53
CA THR A 103 -0.14 13.05 -19.46
C THR A 103 -0.18 14.18 -20.49
N ILE A 104 0.98 14.71 -20.90
CA ILE A 104 1.06 15.71 -21.98
C ILE A 104 0.75 15.03 -23.32
N THR A 105 1.33 13.86 -23.57
CA THR A 105 1.00 13.07 -24.76
C THR A 105 -0.49 12.70 -24.79
N PHE A 106 -1.08 12.28 -23.66
CA PHE A 106 -2.52 12.00 -23.55
C PHE A 106 -3.39 13.22 -23.94
N LEU A 107 -3.06 14.40 -23.42
CA LEU A 107 -3.81 15.64 -23.69
C LEU A 107 -3.64 16.14 -25.14
N LEU A 108 -2.50 15.87 -25.80
CA LEU A 108 -2.23 16.29 -27.17
C LEU A 108 -2.82 15.35 -28.24
N THR A 109 -3.28 14.16 -27.87
CA THR A 109 -3.83 13.16 -28.82
C THR A 109 -5.36 13.20 -28.89
N THR A 110 -6.01 14.20 -28.29
CA THR A 110 -7.46 14.46 -28.40
C THR A 110 -7.79 15.33 -29.61
#